data_AF-A0A0Q6DF45-F1
#
_entry.id   AF-A0A0Q6DF45-F1
#
_cell.length_a   1.000
_cell.length_b   1.000
_cell.length_c   1.000
_cell.angle_alpha   90.00
_cell.angle_beta   90.00
_cell.angle_gamma   90.00
#
_symmetry.space_group_name_H-M   'P 1'
#
loop_
_entity.id
_entity.type
_entity.pdbx_description
1 polymer ?
#
loop_
_entity_poly.entity_id
_entity_poly.type
_entity_poly.pdbx_seq_one_letter_code
_entity_poly.pdbx_strand_id
1 'polypeptide(L)'
;MTKPDSQTRDTLWTLILTPTVWALHFLLSYVFAAFQCAPNEAIFETIEASRLAIAGLTAIALVVIAYVGLRSFREWRVNEGSFPHAGDTAEERERFLEFSSVLLAGLSFIGVLFVALPALLFADCR
;
A
#
# COMPACT_ATOMS: atom_id res chain seq x y z
N MET A 1 -23.48 25.59 -4.63
CA MET A 1 -22.07 25.95 -4.33
C MET A 1 -21.21 24.82 -4.88
N THR A 2 -20.78 24.93 -6.14
CA THR A 2 -20.02 23.89 -6.86
C THR A 2 -18.54 24.04 -6.52
N LYS A 3 -18.04 23.22 -5.59
CA LYS A 3 -16.61 23.06 -5.31
C LYS A 3 -16.03 21.98 -6.25
N PRO A 4 -14.80 22.13 -6.78
CA PRO A 4 -14.43 21.63 -8.10
C PRO A 4 -14.10 20.14 -8.11
N ASP A 5 -14.40 19.53 -9.26
CA ASP A 5 -14.00 18.23 -9.81
C ASP A 5 -12.55 17.78 -9.54
N SER A 6 -11.66 18.72 -9.20
CA SER A 6 -10.27 18.40 -8.82
C SER A 6 -10.15 17.65 -7.49
N GLN A 7 -10.96 17.98 -6.47
CA GLN A 7 -10.83 17.31 -5.17
C GLN A 7 -11.24 15.84 -5.23
N THR A 8 -12.38 15.54 -5.88
CA THR A 8 -12.85 14.16 -6.06
C THR A 8 -11.83 13.31 -6.84
N ARG A 9 -11.18 13.90 -7.85
CA ARG A 9 -10.12 13.24 -8.62
C ARG A 9 -8.89 12.93 -7.76
N ASP A 10 -8.47 13.85 -6.89
CA ASP A 10 -7.32 13.66 -6.01
C ASP A 10 -7.57 12.57 -4.95
N THR A 11 -8.79 12.48 -4.41
CA THR A 11 -9.20 11.42 -3.48
C THR A 11 -9.21 10.05 -4.16
N LEU A 12 -9.73 9.95 -5.39
CA LEU A 12 -9.71 8.71 -6.17
C LEU A 12 -8.28 8.24 -6.49
N TRP A 13 -7.39 9.16 -6.86
CA TRP A 13 -5.98 8.84 -7.07
C TRP A 13 -5.33 8.29 -5.80
N THR A 14 -5.58 8.91 -4.66
CA THR A 14 -5.06 8.48 -3.36
C THR A 14 -5.58 7.09 -2.97
N LEU A 15 -6.86 6.82 -3.24
CA LEU A 15 -7.51 5.54 -2.99
C LEU A 15 -6.89 4.39 -3.79
N ILE A 16 -6.55 4.63 -5.06
CA ILE A 16 -5.99 3.60 -5.95
C ILE A 16 -4.47 3.47 -5.79
N LEU A 17 -3.77 4.57 -5.52
CA LEU A 17 -2.30 4.58 -5.45
C LEU A 17 -1.76 3.60 -4.40
N THR A 18 -2.37 3.61 -3.21
CA THR A 18 -1.90 2.80 -2.07
C THR A 18 -1.95 1.28 -2.33
N PRO A 19 -3.09 0.69 -2.77
CA PRO A 19 -3.14 -0.71 -3.17
C PRO A 19 -2.33 -1.02 -4.42
N THR A 20 -2.16 -0.09 -5.36
CA THR A 20 -1.26 -0.29 -6.52
C THR A 20 0.20 -0.42 -6.09
N VAL A 21 0.67 0.41 -5.16
CA VAL A 21 2.04 0.32 -4.61
C VAL A 21 2.23 -1.03 -3.91
N TRP A 22 1.26 -1.48 -3.11
CA TRP A 22 1.30 -2.81 -2.50
C TRP A 22 1.36 -3.93 -3.55
N ALA A 23 0.51 -3.89 -4.58
CA ALA A 23 0.48 -4.92 -5.62
C ALA A 23 1.79 -4.98 -6.42
N LEU A 24 2.39 -3.83 -6.73
CA LEU A 24 3.70 -3.75 -7.39
C LEU A 24 4.82 -4.28 -6.49
N HIS A 25 4.82 -3.93 -5.21
CA HIS A 25 5.76 -4.46 -4.23
C HIS A 25 5.68 -5.99 -4.14
N PHE A 26 4.46 -6.53 -4.06
CA PHE A 26 4.22 -7.98 -4.07
C PHE A 26 4.75 -8.64 -5.34
N LEU A 27 4.38 -8.11 -6.51
CA LEU A 27 4.77 -8.68 -7.80
C LEU A 27 6.29 -8.69 -7.96
N LEU A 28 6.96 -7.58 -7.64
CA LEU A 28 8.41 -7.49 -7.73
C LEU A 28 9.08 -8.46 -6.76
N SER A 29 8.64 -8.49 -5.50
CA SER A 29 9.19 -9.41 -4.48
C SER A 29 9.04 -10.87 -4.90
N TYR A 30 7.89 -11.22 -5.45
CA TYR A 30 7.60 -12.56 -5.96
C TYR A 30 8.50 -12.92 -7.14
N VAL A 31 8.61 -12.04 -8.14
CA VAL A 31 9.44 -12.30 -9.34
C VAL A 31 10.91 -12.42 -8.97
N PHE A 32 11.44 -11.59 -8.07
CA PHE A 32 12.82 -11.69 -7.60
C PHE A 32 13.08 -13.02 -6.87
N ALA A 33 12.17 -13.44 -5.98
CA ALA A 33 12.29 -14.72 -5.29
C ALA A 33 12.19 -15.90 -6.27
N ALA A 34 11.22 -15.87 -7.19
CA ALA A 34 11.03 -16.91 -8.19
C ALA A 34 12.23 -17.02 -9.14
N PHE A 35 12.79 -15.90 -9.60
CA PHE A 35 13.95 -15.90 -10.49
C PHE A 35 15.19 -16.51 -9.83
N GLN A 36 15.41 -16.24 -8.54
CA GLN A 36 16.54 -16.81 -7.80
C GLN A 36 16.32 -18.29 -7.46
N CYS A 37 15.11 -18.70 -7.11
CA CYS A 37 14.83 -20.05 -6.61
C CYS A 37 14.40 -21.06 -7.68
N ALA A 38 13.89 -20.62 -8.84
CA ALA A 38 13.46 -21.52 -9.92
C ALA A 38 14.55 -22.45 -10.48
N PRO A 39 15.84 -22.06 -10.57
CA PRO A 39 16.88 -22.95 -11.08
C PRO A 39 17.15 -24.16 -10.18
N ASN A 40 16.76 -24.11 -8.89
CA ASN A 40 16.87 -25.19 -7.91
C ASN A 40 18.28 -25.83 -7.80
N GLU A 41 19.31 -25.12 -8.24
CA GLU A 41 20.69 -25.60 -8.30
C GLU A 41 21.50 -25.23 -7.04
N ALA A 42 21.10 -24.16 -6.34
CA ALA A 42 21.79 -23.61 -5.17
C ALA A 42 20.84 -23.35 -3.99
N ILE A 43 20.06 -24.37 -3.61
CA ILE A 43 18.97 -24.26 -2.60
C ILE A 43 19.49 -23.80 -1.21
N PHE A 44 20.75 -24.10 -0.90
CA PHE A 44 21.43 -23.73 0.35
C PHE A 44 22.25 -22.44 0.24
N GLU A 45 22.30 -21.81 -0.94
CA GLU A 45 23.02 -20.55 -1.11
C GLU A 45 22.14 -19.40 -0.61
N THR A 46 22.74 -18.54 0.21
CA THR A 46 22.03 -17.43 0.83
C THR A 46 21.60 -16.42 -0.21
N ILE A 47 20.31 -16.07 -0.21
CA ILE A 47 19.72 -15.14 -1.17
C ILE A 47 19.97 -13.68 -0.71
N GLU A 48 21.21 -13.30 -0.47
CA GLU A 48 21.52 -11.97 0.09
C GLU A 48 21.08 -10.84 -0.84
N ALA A 49 21.31 -10.98 -2.15
CA ALA A 49 20.97 -9.97 -3.15
C ALA A 49 19.45 -9.73 -3.22
N SER A 50 18.63 -10.80 -3.31
CA SER A 50 17.18 -10.62 -3.37
C SER A 50 16.60 -10.18 -2.02
N ARG A 51 17.19 -10.57 -0.89
CA ARG A 51 16.79 -10.06 0.44
C ARG A 51 17.04 -8.56 0.56
N LEU A 52 18.20 -8.07 0.14
CA LEU A 52 18.50 -6.63 0.12
C LEU A 52 17.59 -5.88 -0.85
N ALA A 53 17.32 -6.43 -2.03
CA ALA A 53 16.38 -5.85 -2.99
C ALA A 53 14.95 -5.76 -2.43
N ILE A 54 14.43 -6.84 -1.84
CA ILE A 54 13.11 -6.88 -1.22
C ILE A 54 13.06 -5.94 -0.02
N ALA A 55 14.09 -5.87 0.82
CA ALA A 55 14.16 -4.95 1.94
C ALA A 55 14.10 -3.48 1.46
N GLY A 56 14.84 -3.14 0.40
CA GLY A 56 14.80 -1.81 -0.22
C GLY A 56 13.43 -1.48 -0.80
N LEU A 57 12.83 -2.40 -1.58
CA LEU A 57 11.48 -2.24 -2.12
C LEU A 57 10.43 -2.07 -1.03
N THR A 58 10.55 -2.83 0.05
CA THR A 58 9.67 -2.76 1.22
C THR A 58 9.77 -1.39 1.88
N ALA A 59 10.99 -0.91 2.12
CA ALA A 59 11.20 0.41 2.72
C ALA A 59 10.57 1.53 1.86
N ILE A 60 10.78 1.49 0.55
CA ILE A 60 10.19 2.47 -0.40
C ILE A 60 8.66 2.38 -0.35
N ALA A 61 8.09 1.17 -0.44
CA ALA A 61 6.64 0.98 -0.41
C ALA A 61 6.02 1.48 0.90
N LEU A 62 6.63 1.17 2.05
CA LEU A 62 6.17 1.62 3.37
C LEU A 62 6.22 3.14 3.48
N VAL A 63 7.28 3.80 2.99
CA VAL A 63 7.39 5.26 3.01
C VAL A 63 6.28 5.89 2.17
N VAL A 64 6.04 5.39 0.96
CA VAL A 64 4.98 5.91 0.08
C VAL A 64 3.60 5.71 0.71
N ILE A 65 3.30 4.50 1.18
CA ILE A 65 2.01 4.17 1.80
C ILE A 65 1.80 4.98 3.08
N ALA A 66 2.81 5.09 3.94
CA ALA A 66 2.72 5.87 5.18
C ALA A 66 2.51 7.36 4.88
N TYR A 67 3.23 7.92 3.91
CA TYR A 67 3.05 9.32 3.51
C TYR A 67 1.62 9.61 3.03
N VAL A 68 1.11 8.77 2.13
CA VAL A 68 -0.23 8.90 1.56
C VAL A 68 -1.32 8.66 2.62
N GLY A 69 -1.15 7.62 3.45
CA GLY A 69 -2.07 7.29 4.53
C GLY A 69 -2.12 8.37 5.62
N LEU A 70 -0.97 8.90 6.04
CA LEU A 70 -0.91 9.99 7.02
C LEU A 70 -1.54 11.27 6.50
N ARG A 71 -1.37 11.58 5.21
CA ARG A 71 -2.03 12.74 4.59
C ARG A 71 -3.55 12.58 4.62
N SER A 72 -4.05 11.44 4.15
CA SER A 72 -5.48 11.12 4.13
C SER A 72 -6.09 11.12 5.55
N PHE A 73 -5.35 10.58 6.53
CA PHE A 73 -5.77 10.56 7.93
C PHE A 73 -5.82 11.97 8.55
N ARG A 74 -4.87 12.85 8.21
CA ARG A 74 -4.88 14.25 8.65
C ARG A 74 -6.06 15.01 8.06
N GLU A 75 -6.34 14.84 6.77
CA GLU A 75 -7.49 15.46 6.10
C GLU A 75 -8.82 15.00 6.74
N TRP A 76 -8.98 13.69 6.98
CA TRP A 76 -10.14 13.15 7.68
C TRP A 76 -10.30 13.68 9.13
N ARG A 77 -9.20 13.81 9.88
CA ARG A 77 -9.20 14.33 11.27
C ARG A 77 -9.58 15.80 11.36
N VAL A 78 -9.19 16.62 10.38
CA VAL A 78 -9.47 18.06 10.35
C VAL A 78 -10.93 18.33 9.99
N ASN A 79 -11.54 17.47 9.18
CA ASN A 79 -12.94 17.61 8.74
C ASN A 79 -13.98 17.05 9.74
N GLU A 80 -13.61 16.89 11.03
CA GLU A 80 -14.44 16.38 12.14
C GLU A 80 -15.38 15.25 11.72
N GLY A 81 -14.95 13.99 11.87
CA GLY A 81 -15.66 12.75 11.51
C GLY A 81 -17.14 12.65 11.94
N SER A 82 -18.01 13.40 11.28
CA SER A 82 -19.45 13.34 11.39
C SER A 82 -19.91 12.12 10.62
N PHE A 83 -20.53 11.17 11.32
CA PHE A 83 -20.99 9.90 10.78
C PHE A 83 -21.80 10.12 9.49
N PRO A 84 -21.42 9.51 8.36
CA PRO A 84 -21.95 9.86 7.04
C PRO A 84 -23.21 9.07 6.75
N HIS A 85 -24.31 9.28 7.48
CA HIS A 85 -25.53 8.52 7.23
C HIS A 85 -26.76 9.42 7.31
N ALA A 86 -27.07 10.20 6.25
CA ALA A 86 -28.45 10.65 5.96
C ALA A 86 -28.72 11.30 4.57
N GLY A 87 -27.76 11.55 3.67
CA GLY A 87 -28.02 12.40 2.50
C GLY A 87 -27.33 12.03 1.17
N ASP A 88 -28.06 12.11 0.06
CA ASP A 88 -27.55 11.91 -1.32
C ASP A 88 -26.80 13.15 -1.87
N THR A 89 -26.03 13.83 -1.02
CA THR A 89 -25.28 15.03 -1.42
C THR A 89 -23.84 14.68 -1.82
N ALA A 90 -23.24 15.47 -2.73
CA ALA A 90 -21.87 15.23 -3.21
C ALA A 90 -20.83 15.20 -2.07
N GLU A 91 -21.01 16.01 -1.03
CA GLU A 91 -20.13 16.07 0.15
C GLU A 91 -20.17 14.80 1.01
N GLU A 92 -21.29 14.07 1.06
CA GLU A 92 -21.37 12.80 1.81
C GLU A 92 -20.64 11.67 1.06
N ARG A 93 -20.70 11.67 -0.27
CA ARG A 93 -19.98 10.71 -1.12
C ARG A 93 -18.46 10.88 -1.00
N GLU A 94 -17.97 12.12 -0.95
CA GLU A 94 -16.55 12.40 -0.77
C GLU A 94 -16.04 11.91 0.60
N ARG A 95 -16.79 12.14 1.68
CA ARG A 95 -16.46 11.63 3.02
C ARG A 95 -16.35 10.10 3.07
N PHE A 96 -17.21 9.38 2.34
CA PHE A 96 -17.12 7.92 2.22
C PHE A 96 -15.84 7.46 1.49
N LEU A 97 -15.46 8.16 0.41
CA LEU A 97 -14.24 7.85 -0.34
C LEU A 97 -12.98 8.14 0.48
N GLU A 98 -12.96 9.23 1.25
CA GLU A 98 -11.86 9.56 2.16
C GLU A 98 -11.68 8.49 3.25
N PHE A 99 -12.77 8.05 3.90
CA PHE A 99 -12.72 6.98 4.90
C PHE A 99 -12.22 5.67 4.30
N SER A 100 -12.75 5.28 3.15
CA SER A 100 -12.31 4.08 2.43
C SER A 100 -10.82 4.15 2.08
N SER A 101 -10.32 5.32 1.68
CA SER A 101 -8.89 5.52 1.38
C SER A 101 -8.00 5.26 2.59
N VAL A 102 -8.40 5.68 3.79
CA VAL A 102 -7.67 5.41 5.04
C VAL A 102 -7.64 3.90 5.34
N LEU A 103 -8.76 3.21 5.18
CA LEU A 103 -8.84 1.74 5.38
C LEU A 103 -7.95 1.00 4.38
N LEU A 104 -8.02 1.36 3.09
CA LEU A 104 -7.20 0.75 2.05
C LEU A 104 -5.71 1.02 2.27
N ALA A 105 -5.34 2.21 2.77
CA ALA A 105 -3.97 2.51 3.11
C ALA A 105 -3.46 1.66 4.27
N GLY A 106 -4.25 1.52 5.34
CA GLY A 106 -3.93 0.63 6.46
C GLY A 106 -3.79 -0.83 6.03
N LEU A 107 -4.71 -1.33 5.19
CA LEU A 107 -4.67 -2.69 4.66
C LEU A 107 -3.42 -2.91 3.78
N SER A 108 -3.10 -1.94 2.92
CA SER A 108 -1.93 -2.01 2.04
C SER A 108 -0.62 -1.99 2.83
N PHE A 109 -0.55 -1.20 3.90
CA PHE A 109 0.60 -1.18 4.81
C PHE A 109 0.83 -2.55 5.46
N ILE A 110 -0.23 -3.14 6.01
CA ILE A 110 -0.19 -4.49 6.58
C ILE A 110 0.22 -5.50 5.50
N GLY A 111 -0.35 -5.39 4.30
CA GLY A 111 -0.01 -6.24 3.16
C GLY A 111 1.48 -6.22 2.83
N VAL A 112 2.11 -5.04 2.79
CA VAL A 112 3.56 -4.92 2.53
C VAL A 112 4.38 -5.62 3.61
N LEU A 113 4.01 -5.49 4.88
CA LEU A 113 4.69 -6.18 5.99
C LEU A 113 4.57 -7.70 5.87
N PHE A 114 3.39 -8.20 5.53
CA PHE A 114 3.16 -9.64 5.32
C PHE A 114 3.96 -10.20 4.13
N VAL A 115 4.11 -9.42 3.06
CA VAL A 115 4.93 -9.81 1.90
C VAL A 115 6.42 -9.79 2.23
N ALA A 116 6.88 -8.85 3.06
CA ALA A 116 8.29 -8.77 3.46
C ALA A 116 8.70 -9.87 4.46
N LEU A 117 7.76 -10.35 5.29
CA LEU A 117 8.00 -11.33 6.34
C LEU A 117 8.75 -12.59 5.85
N PRO A 118 8.30 -13.29 4.80
CA PRO A 118 9.02 -14.46 4.26
C PRO A 118 10.46 -14.15 3.87
N ALA A 119 10.73 -12.99 3.24
CA ALA A 119 12.09 -12.60 2.84
C ALA A 119 13.00 -12.28 4.04
N LEU A 120 12.41 -11.87 5.18
CA LEU A 120 13.15 -11.65 6.41
C LEU A 120 13.41 -12.96 7.17
N LEU A 121 12.46 -13.89 7.16
CA LEU A 121 12.52 -15.15 7.90
C LEU A 121 13.28 -16.27 7.17
N PHE A 122 13.18 -16.33 5.84
CA PHE A 122 13.86 -17.33 5.03
C PHE A 122 15.14 -16.73 4.42
N ALA A 123 16.28 -17.40 4.66
CA ALA A 123 17.58 -17.00 4.12
C ALA A 123 17.91 -17.70 2.78
N ASP A 124 17.22 -18.81 2.50
CA ASP A 124 17.56 -19.78 1.45
C ASP A 124 16.27 -20.22 0.72
N CYS A 125 16.39 -20.89 -0.43
CA CYS A 125 15.27 -21.26 -1.31
C CYS A 125 14.49 -22.52 -0.86
N ARG A 126 14.56 -22.90 0.42
CA ARG A 126 13.97 -24.16 0.94
C ARG A 126 12.54 -24.02 1.44
#